data_AF-A0A2L1TZ10-F1
#
_entry.id   AF-A0A2L1TZ10-F1
#
_cell.length_a   1.000
_cell.length_b   1.000
_cell.length_c   1.000
_cell.angle_alpha   90.00
_cell.angle_beta   90.00
_cell.angle_gamma   90.00
#
_symmetry.space_group_name_H-M   'P 1'
#
loop_
_entity.id
_entity.type
_entity.pdbx_description
1 polymer ?
#
loop_
_entity_poly.entity_id
_entity_poly.type
_entity_poly.pdbx_seq_one_letter_code
_entity_poly.pdbx_strand_id
1 'polypeptide(L)' 'MNVHKFLYLMVHIVTPLTYFIVSIVWGYFALSKSTWENMLSNLSIMGIYYLLVSVFWITNMKTIDKVMEKLKNEKK' A
#
# COMPACT_ATOMS: atom_id res chain seq x y z
N MET A 1 16.35 3.57 -11.53
CA MET A 1 15.14 2.76 -11.28
C MET A 1 13.94 3.56 -11.75
N ASN A 2 13.04 2.97 -12.55
CA ASN A 2 11.90 3.71 -13.12
C ASN A 2 10.96 4.09 -11.96
N VAL A 3 10.77 5.40 -11.70
CA VAL A 3 10.07 5.92 -10.51
C VAL A 3 8.67 5.32 -10.40
N HIS A 4 8.03 5.07 -11.54
CA HIS A 4 6.72 4.42 -11.59
C HIS A 4 6.72 3.01 -11.01
N LYS A 5 7.75 2.19 -11.31
CA LYS A 5 7.91 0.84 -10.76
C LYS A 5 8.17 0.88 -9.25
N PHE A 6 8.94 1.86 -8.80
CA PHE A 6 9.22 2.03 -7.37
C PHE A 6 7.97 2.44 -6.59
N LEU A 7 7.21 3.42 -7.11
CA LEU A 7 5.97 3.88 -6.50
C LEU A 7 4.94 2.73 -6.46
N TYR A 8 4.86 1.93 -7.53
CA TYR A 8 4.01 0.75 -7.58
C TYR A 8 4.38 -0.25 -6.48
N LEU A 9 5.67 -0.58 -6.34
CA LEU A 9 6.18 -1.49 -5.32
C LEU A 9 5.86 -0.99 -3.89
N MET A 10 6.09 0.30 -3.63
CA MET A 10 5.84 0.92 -2.33
C MET A 10 4.37 0.83 -1.92
N VAL A 11 3.46 1.16 -2.84
CA VAL A 11 2.03 1.21 -2.55
C VAL A 11 1.42 -0.20 -2.54
N HIS A 12 1.75 -1.07 -3.49
CA HIS A 12 1.06 -2.36 -3.64
C HIS A 12 1.69 -3.50 -2.83
N ILE A 13 2.96 -3.38 -2.43
CA ILE A 13 3.66 -4.44 -1.71
C ILE A 13 4.10 -3.97 -0.33
N VAL A 14 4.95 -2.94 -0.26
CA VAL A 14 5.60 -2.56 1.01
C VAL A 14 4.55 -2.14 2.03
N THR A 15 3.64 -1.23 1.66
CA THR A 15 2.62 -0.68 2.57
C THR A 15 1.70 -1.77 3.15
N PRO A 16 1.01 -2.59 2.34
CA PRO A 16 0.13 -3.63 2.89
C PRO A 16 0.89 -4.69 3.69
N LEU A 17 2.12 -5.04 3.29
CA LEU A 17 2.95 -5.99 4.04
C LEU A 17 3.33 -5.43 5.43
N THR A 18 3.76 -4.16 5.50
CA THR A 18 4.07 -3.52 6.78
C THR A 18 2.84 -3.42 7.68
N TYR A 19 1.68 -3.06 7.14
CA TYR A 19 0.42 -3.05 7.89
C TYR A 19 0.07 -4.44 8.43
N PHE A 20 0.20 -5.48 7.59
CA PHE A 20 -0.12 -6.85 7.97
C PHE A 20 0.78 -7.36 9.11
N ILE A 21 2.08 -7.12 9.02
CA ILE A 21 3.03 -7.51 10.08
C ILE A 21 2.73 -6.76 11.38
N VAL A 22 2.56 -5.45 11.32
CA VAL A 22 2.28 -4.62 12.51
C VAL A 22 0.94 -5.02 13.15
N SER A 23 -0.11 -5.27 12.36
CA SER A 23 -1.42 -5.66 12.87
C SER A 23 -1.46 -7.06 13.49
N ILE A 24 -0.66 -8.00 12.97
CA ILE A 24 -0.48 -9.32 13.59
C ILE A 24 0.24 -9.19 14.92
N VAL A 25 1.38 -8.50 14.95
CA VAL A 25 2.17 -8.30 16.18
C VAL A 25 1.31 -7.57 17.23
N TRP A 26 0.61 -6.51 16.84
CA TRP A 26 -0.27 -5.78 17.74
C TRP A 26 -1.45 -6.63 18.25
N GLY A 27 -2.12 -7.37 17.37
CA GLY A 27 -3.27 -8.18 17.78
C GLY A 27 -2.89 -9.38 18.66
N TYR A 28 -1.71 -9.96 18.45
CA TYR A 28 -1.19 -11.04 19.27
C TYR A 28 -0.76 -10.54 20.67
N PHE A 29 0.03 -9.46 20.74
CA PHE A 29 0.58 -8.97 22.01
C PHE A 29 -0.38 -8.09 22.80
N ALA A 30 -1.12 -7.17 22.16
CA ALA A 30 -1.91 -6.16 22.84
C ALA A 30 -3.38 -6.57 23.06
N LEU A 31 -3.98 -7.33 22.13
CA LEU A 31 -5.38 -7.72 22.22
C LEU A 31 -5.60 -9.18 22.67
N SER A 32 -4.55 -10.01 22.75
CA SER A 32 -4.65 -11.45 23.05
C SER A 32 -5.70 -12.19 22.21
N LYS A 33 -6.02 -11.66 21.02
CA LYS A 33 -7.04 -12.25 20.13
C LYS A 33 -6.52 -13.56 19.56
N SER A 34 -7.45 -14.47 19.24
CA SER A 34 -7.16 -15.64 18.40
C SER A 34 -6.40 -15.19 17.15
N THR A 35 -5.23 -15.79 16.91
CA THR A 35 -4.38 -15.47 15.75
C THR A 35 -5.17 -15.61 14.44
N TRP A 36 -6.08 -16.57 14.38
CA TRP A 36 -6.92 -16.82 13.21
C TRP A 36 -7.95 -15.71 12.97
N GLU A 37 -8.66 -15.29 14.01
CA GLU A 37 -9.64 -14.19 13.90
C GLU A 37 -8.97 -12.86 13.56
N ASN A 38 -7.78 -12.61 14.13
CA ASN A 38 -7.00 -11.41 13.85
C ASN A 38 -6.50 -11.42 12.40
N MET A 39 -6.00 -12.57 11.90
CA MET A 39 -5.59 -12.70 10.49
C MET A 39 -6.77 -12.47 9.54
N LEU A 40 -7.91 -13.12 9.78
CA LEU A 40 -9.09 -13.01 8.92
C LEU A 40 -9.59 -11.55 8.84
N SER A 41 -9.64 -10.88 9.99
CA SER A 41 -10.04 -9.47 10.09
C SER A 41 -9.08 -8.55 9.32
N ASN A 42 -7.77 -8.74 9.48
CA ASN A 42 -6.77 -7.92 8.79
C ASN A 42 -6.71 -8.20 7.29
N LEU A 43 -6.97 -9.44 6.84
CA LEU A 43 -7.12 -9.78 5.43
C LEU A 43 -8.30 -9.05 4.78
N SER A 44 -9.43 -8.92 5.49
CA SER A 44 -10.58 -8.15 5.00
C SER A 44 -10.23 -6.67 4.80
N ILE A 45 -9.54 -6.06 5.76
CA ILE A 45 -9.06 -4.67 5.67
C ILE A 45 -8.08 -4.51 4.49
N MET A 46 -7.19 -5.48 4.30
CA MET A 46 -6.24 -5.49 3.19
C MET A 46 -6.94 -5.60 1.83
N GLY A 47 -8.04 -6.33 1.75
CA GLY A 47 -8.91 -6.37 0.55
C GLY A 47 -9.51 -4.99 0.22
N ILE A 48 -10.03 -4.28 1.23
CA ILE A 48 -10.54 -2.92 1.06
C ILE A 48 -9.42 -1.96 0.65
N TYR A 49 -8.24 -2.09 1.26
CA TYR A 49 -7.05 -1.31 0.90
C TYR A 49 -6.71 -1.48 -0.59
N TYR A 50 -6.64 -2.71 -1.09
CA TYR A 50 -6.33 -2.96 -2.50
C TYR A 50 -7.40 -2.40 -3.44
N LEU A 51 -8.67 -2.45 -3.07
CA LEU A 51 -9.75 -1.83 -3.86
C LEU A 51 -9.56 -0.31 -3.95
N LEU A 52 -9.32 0.36 -2.84
CA LEU A 52 -9.11 1.81 -2.80
C LEU A 52 -7.83 2.21 -3.56
N VAL A 53 -6.75 1.48 -3.35
CA VAL A 53 -5.48 1.71 -4.06
C VAL A 53 -5.66 1.52 -5.56
N SER A 54 -6.39 0.51 -6.01
CA SER A 54 -6.66 0.27 -7.43
C SER A 54 -7.42 1.45 -8.05
N VAL A 55 -8.49 1.92 -7.40
CA VAL A 55 -9.25 3.10 -7.84
C VAL A 55 -8.36 4.34 -7.87
N PHE A 56 -7.59 4.57 -6.80
CA PHE A 56 -6.65 5.69 -6.71
C PHE A 56 -5.59 5.63 -7.81
N TRP A 57 -5.04 4.46 -8.08
CA TRP A 57 -4.00 4.26 -9.08
C TRP A 57 -4.53 4.56 -10.48
N ILE A 58 -5.69 4.02 -10.84
CA ILE A 58 -6.32 4.26 -12.15
C ILE A 58 -6.64 5.75 -12.34
N THR A 59 -7.16 6.42 -11.30
CA THR A 59 -7.54 7.84 -11.37
C THR A 59 -6.35 8.79 -11.41
N ASN A 60 -5.26 8.46 -10.70
CA ASN A 60 -4.12 9.36 -10.52
C ASN A 60 -2.92 9.04 -11.41
N MET A 61 -2.92 7.94 -12.17
CA MET A 61 -1.81 7.55 -13.03
C MET A 61 -1.35 8.70 -13.94
N LYS A 62 -2.30 9.39 -14.58
CA LYS A 62 -2.04 10.54 -15.47
C LYS A 62 -1.42 11.74 -14.73
N THR A 63 -1.80 11.96 -13.48
CA THR A 63 -1.25 13.04 -12.64
C THR A 63 0.17 12.70 -12.21
N ILE A 64 0.43 11.44 -11.84
CA ILE A 64 1.76 10.95 -11.47
C ILE A 64 2.72 11.09 -12.64
N ASP A 65 2.29 10.72 -13.85
CA ASP A 65 3.11 10.87 -15.07
C ASP A 65 3.47 12.33 -15.32
N LYS A 66 2.50 13.25 -15.23
CA LYS A 66 2.73 14.69 -15.43
C LYS A 66 3.68 15.28 -14.39
N VAL A 67 3.60 14.85 -13.13
CA VAL A 67 4.52 15.28 -12.06
C VAL A 67 5.91 14.72 -12.28
N MET A 68 6.03 13.45 -12.70
CA MET A 68 7.32 12.84 -13.03
C MET A 68 8.00 13.54 -14.21
N GLU A 69 7.26 13.90 -15.26
CA GLU A 69 7.79 14.67 -16.39
C GLU A 69 8.28 16.06 -15.95
N LYS A 70 7.51 16.77 -15.12
CA LYS A 70 7.94 18.05 -14.55
C LYS A 70 9.24 17.92 -13.75
N LEU A 71 9.30 16.96 -12.84
CA LEU A 71 10.51 16.72 -12.02
C LEU A 71 11.73 16.33 -12.86
N LYS A 72 11.51 15.61 -13.97
CA LYS A 72 12.59 15.25 -14.90
C LYS A 72 13.09 16.48 -15.67
N ASN A 73 12.19 17.39 -16.06
CA ASN A 73 12.54 18.60 -16.78
C ASN A 73 13.18 19.67 -15.86
N GLU A 74 12.81 19.74 -14.58
CA GLU A 74 13.45 20.64 -13.60
C GLU A 74 14.85 20.17 -13.17
N LYS A 75 15.15 18.87 -13.31
CA LYS A 75 16.48 18.30 -13.01
C LYS A 75 17.45 18.36 -14.19
N LYS A 76 17.02 18.84 -15.36
CA LYS A 76 17.83 18.93 -16.59
C LYS A 76 18.18 20.38 -16.88
#